data_AF-A0A8H5P5Q0-F1
#
_entry.id   AF-A0A8H5P5Q0-F1
#
_cell.length_a   1.000
_cell.length_b   1.000
_cell.length_c   1.000
_cell.angle_alpha   90.00
_cell.angle_beta   90.00
_cell.angle_gamma   90.00
#
_symmetry.space_group_name_H-M   'P 1'
#
loop_
_entity.id
_entity.type
_entity.pdbx_description
1 polymer ?
#
loop_
_entity_poly.entity_id
_entity_poly.type
_entity_poly.pdbx_seq_one_letter_code
_entity_poly.pdbx_strand_id
1 'polypeptide(L)'
;MLPLPNHDMISVLLPVPRMCIAPSTISLSPESTDEPIYGRDIRRFDRLLTLSCNPLGVKSILGSIFYEPSILCNTCGPWLQGTATVFQSGLIQYLDTLARMFSLRSPHLSFLWLGAIISGLYKGFLRGPGGLLGLNRIDIHEAAWTGTLISFIQDHVPQQPENSTSISRRNEFTLACLTQRVARYRYPPIFPYAPLGSTAVEELDPDVRLHKACPGGHALKFSKITWPVREEGRKSTKQSP
;
A
#
# COMPACT_ATOMS: atom_id res chain seq x y z
N MET A 1 -13.48 5.55 -0.20
CA MET A 1 -13.30 4.20 -0.76
C MET A 1 -13.98 3.99 -2.10
N LEU A 2 -15.05 4.72 -2.45
CA LEU A 2 -15.86 4.52 -3.67
C LEU A 2 -15.11 4.31 -5.02
N PRO A 3 -13.93 4.92 -5.28
CA PRO A 3 -13.19 4.65 -6.51
C PRO A 3 -12.69 3.20 -6.64
N LEU A 4 -12.36 2.53 -5.53
CA LEU A 4 -11.82 1.17 -5.55
C LEU A 4 -12.89 0.10 -5.89
N PRO A 5 -14.10 0.10 -5.30
CA PRO A 5 -15.19 -0.76 -5.75
C PRO A 5 -15.58 -0.52 -7.21
N ASN A 6 -15.59 0.74 -7.67
CA ASN A 6 -15.84 1.04 -9.07
C ASN A 6 -14.77 0.43 -9.99
N HIS A 7 -13.49 0.52 -9.62
CA HIS A 7 -12.40 -0.13 -10.35
C HIS A 7 -12.55 -1.65 -10.40
N ASP A 8 -12.92 -2.28 -9.28
CA ASP A 8 -13.14 -3.72 -9.19
C ASP A 8 -14.51 -4.16 -9.73
N MET A 9 -15.28 -3.24 -10.34
CA MET A 9 -16.64 -3.47 -10.87
C MET A 9 -17.61 -4.08 -9.83
N ILE A 10 -17.43 -3.71 -8.56
CA ILE A 10 -18.26 -4.13 -7.44
C ILE A 10 -19.34 -3.08 -7.19
N SER A 11 -20.61 -3.50 -7.22
CA SER A 11 -21.72 -2.65 -6.79
C SER A 11 -21.70 -2.47 -5.28
N VAL A 12 -21.63 -1.21 -4.83
CA VAL A 12 -21.67 -0.87 -3.41
C VAL A 12 -23.07 -0.42 -3.06
N LEU A 13 -23.75 -1.19 -2.22
CA LEU A 13 -24.96 -0.75 -1.53
C LEU A 13 -24.51 -0.08 -0.23
N LEU A 14 -24.38 1.24 -0.25
CA LEU A 14 -24.22 1.98 1.00
C LEU A 14 -25.56 1.95 1.74
N PRO A 15 -25.58 1.69 3.06
CA PRO A 15 -26.80 1.83 3.83
C PRO A 15 -27.31 3.26 3.67
N VAL A 16 -28.58 3.40 3.29
CA VAL A 16 -29.23 4.70 3.16
C VAL A 16 -29.08 5.44 4.48
N PRO A 17 -28.53 6.68 4.49
CA PRO A 17 -28.45 7.46 5.71
C PRO A 17 -29.86 7.58 6.28
N ARG A 18 -30.10 7.01 7.46
CA ARG A 18 -31.33 7.28 8.20
C ARG A 18 -31.21 8.70 8.71
N MET A 19 -31.74 9.66 7.95
CA MET A 19 -31.95 11.00 8.47
C MET A 19 -33.05 10.89 9.51
N CYS A 20 -32.66 10.79 10.78
CA CYS A 20 -33.56 11.02 11.89
C CYS A 20 -33.95 12.50 11.82
N ILE A 21 -35.04 12.79 11.11
CA ILE A 21 -35.77 14.06 11.24
C ILE A 21 -36.51 13.94 12.58
N ALA A 22 -35.78 14.02 13.68
CA ALA A 22 -36.37 14.48 14.91
C ALA A 22 -36.65 15.97 14.71
N PRO A 23 -37.83 16.51 15.08
CA PRO A 23 -37.99 17.94 15.14
C PRO A 23 -37.00 18.45 16.18
N SER A 24 -35.89 19.03 15.69
CA SER A 24 -34.93 19.72 16.53
C SER A 24 -35.68 20.85 17.22
N THR A 25 -36.06 20.63 18.47
CA THR A 25 -36.31 21.74 19.38
C THR A 25 -34.94 22.36 19.54
N ILE A 26 -34.69 23.45 18.81
CA ILE A 26 -33.46 24.24 18.90
C ILE A 26 -33.45 24.82 20.31
N SER A 27 -32.96 24.03 21.26
CA SER A 27 -32.39 24.54 22.49
C SER A 27 -31.13 25.26 22.08
N LEU A 28 -31.16 26.59 22.09
CA LEU A 28 -29.98 27.45 21.98
C LEU A 28 -29.06 27.17 23.19
N SER A 29 -28.33 26.06 23.13
CA SER A 29 -27.10 25.86 23.91
C SER A 29 -25.94 26.53 23.16
N PRO A 30 -24.95 27.10 23.86
CA PRO A 30 -23.88 27.84 23.20
C PRO A 30 -23.09 26.92 22.28
N GLU A 31 -23.21 27.18 20.97
CA GLU A 31 -22.26 26.90 19.90
C GLU A 31 -21.30 25.72 20.14
N SER A 32 -21.83 24.50 20.14
CA SER A 32 -21.00 23.32 19.91
C SER A 32 -20.56 23.33 18.46
N THR A 33 -19.33 23.77 18.22
CA THR A 33 -18.63 23.61 16.95
C THR A 33 -18.56 22.12 16.64
N ASP A 34 -19.49 21.64 15.83
CA ASP A 34 -19.55 20.25 15.39
C ASP A 34 -18.29 19.99 14.55
N GLU A 35 -17.27 19.38 15.18
CA GLU A 35 -16.01 19.12 14.50
C GLU A 35 -16.26 18.11 13.37
N PRO A 36 -15.78 18.37 12.13
CA PRO A 36 -15.89 17.40 11.07
C PRO A 36 -15.21 16.09 11.51
N ILE A 37 -15.76 14.94 11.10
CA ILE A 37 -15.29 13.58 11.46
C ILE A 37 -13.77 13.38 11.20
N TYR A 38 -13.19 14.20 10.31
CA TYR A 38 -11.77 14.17 9.95
C TYR A 38 -10.87 15.05 10.85
N GLY A 39 -11.43 15.68 11.89
CA GLY A 39 -10.77 16.64 12.76
C GLY A 39 -10.45 17.96 12.06
N ARG A 40 -9.81 18.90 12.78
CA ARG A 40 -9.36 20.20 12.25
C ARG A 40 -8.17 20.12 11.28
N ASP A 41 -7.60 18.93 11.07
CA ASP A 41 -6.38 18.76 10.26
C ASP A 41 -6.72 18.53 8.77
N ILE A 42 -6.90 19.64 8.04
CA ILE A 42 -7.18 19.64 6.60
C ILE A 42 -6.14 18.83 5.80
N ARG A 43 -4.92 18.69 6.32
CA ARG A 43 -3.84 17.91 5.68
C ARG A 43 -4.16 16.43 5.62
N ARG A 44 -4.99 15.91 6.53
CA ARG A 44 -5.49 14.53 6.46
C ARG A 44 -6.46 14.36 5.31
N PHE A 45 -7.31 15.35 5.05
CA PHE A 45 -8.25 15.31 3.95
C PHE A 45 -7.52 15.30 2.59
N ASP A 46 -6.53 16.15 2.38
CA ASP A 46 -5.72 16.15 1.15
C ASP A 46 -5.01 14.82 0.90
N ARG A 47 -4.50 14.19 1.98
CA ARG A 47 -3.90 12.85 1.91
C ARG A 47 -4.93 11.80 1.49
N LEU A 48 -6.14 11.86 2.01
CA LEU A 48 -7.22 10.92 1.68
C LEU A 48 -7.73 11.12 0.25
N LEU A 49 -7.85 12.36 -0.20
CA LEU A 49 -8.17 12.68 -1.59
C LEU A 49 -7.10 12.14 -2.54
N THR A 50 -5.83 12.37 -2.22
CA THR A 50 -4.69 11.84 -2.99
C THR A 50 -4.75 10.32 -3.11
N LEU A 51 -4.97 9.61 -1.99
CA LEU A 51 -5.12 8.15 -1.99
C LEU A 51 -6.31 7.69 -2.85
N SER A 52 -7.40 8.45 -2.86
CA SER A 52 -8.59 8.09 -3.65
C SER A 52 -8.34 8.12 -5.17
N CYS A 53 -7.32 8.86 -5.63
CA CYS A 53 -6.94 8.94 -7.04
C CYS A 53 -6.19 7.70 -7.55
N ASN A 54 -5.66 6.84 -6.66
CA ASN A 54 -5.01 5.58 -7.04
C ASN A 54 -5.67 4.38 -6.34
N PRO A 55 -6.79 3.85 -6.88
CA PRO A 55 -7.47 2.70 -6.28
C PRO A 55 -6.58 1.46 -6.21
N LEU A 56 -5.71 1.22 -7.20
CA LEU A 56 -4.78 0.09 -7.19
C LEU A 56 -3.76 0.21 -6.05
N GLY A 57 -3.25 1.41 -5.80
CA GLY A 57 -2.36 1.69 -4.68
C GLY A 57 -3.06 1.49 -3.33
N VAL A 58 -4.32 1.92 -3.20
CA VAL A 58 -5.14 1.63 -2.01
C VAL A 58 -5.33 0.13 -1.80
N LYS A 59 -5.58 -0.63 -2.87
CA LYS A 59 -5.68 -2.10 -2.81
C LYS A 59 -4.36 -2.74 -2.35
N SER A 60 -3.24 -2.20 -2.81
CA SER A 60 -1.89 -2.61 -2.41
C SER A 60 -1.65 -2.45 -0.91
N ILE A 61 -1.88 -1.24 -0.37
CA ILE A 61 -1.67 -0.97 1.06
C ILE A 61 -2.65 -1.72 1.95
N LEU A 62 -3.89 -1.96 1.51
CA LEU A 62 -4.83 -2.82 2.25
C LEU A 62 -4.27 -4.24 2.37
N GLY A 63 -3.73 -4.80 1.28
CA GLY A 63 -3.11 -6.13 1.26
C GLY A 63 -1.91 -6.31 2.21
N SER A 64 -1.32 -5.21 2.70
CA SER A 64 -0.17 -5.23 3.63
C SER A 64 -0.41 -6.02 4.92
N ILE A 65 -1.65 -6.18 5.36
CA ILE A 65 -1.98 -6.92 6.59
C ILE A 65 -1.52 -8.38 6.52
N PHE A 66 -1.43 -8.92 5.30
CA PHE A 66 -0.97 -10.28 5.02
C PHE A 66 0.51 -10.34 4.66
N TYR A 67 1.24 -9.23 4.72
CA TYR A 67 2.68 -9.22 4.50
C TYR A 67 3.42 -9.29 5.84
N GLU A 68 4.49 -10.08 5.88
CA GLU A 68 5.39 -10.17 7.05
C GLU A 68 6.85 -10.21 6.57
N PRO A 69 7.70 -9.23 6.96
CA PRO A 69 9.06 -9.08 6.41
C PRO A 69 10.03 -10.22 6.72
N SER A 70 9.80 -10.94 7.84
CA SER A 70 10.63 -12.06 8.26
C SER A 70 10.39 -13.34 7.45
N ILE A 71 9.32 -13.38 6.66
CA ILE A 71 8.90 -14.56 5.92
C ILE A 71 9.48 -14.54 4.51
N LEU A 72 10.01 -15.69 4.08
CA LEU A 72 10.52 -15.89 2.72
C LEU A 72 9.44 -16.42 1.80
N CYS A 73 9.63 -16.25 0.49
CA CYS A 73 8.63 -16.62 -0.53
C CYS A 73 8.29 -18.11 -0.55
N ASN A 74 9.21 -19.00 -0.17
CA ASN A 74 8.95 -20.45 -0.10
C ASN A 74 8.13 -20.84 1.14
N THR A 75 8.18 -20.03 2.21
CA THR A 75 7.49 -20.29 3.48
C THR A 75 6.18 -19.51 3.64
N CYS A 76 5.90 -18.55 2.76
CA CYS A 76 4.73 -17.68 2.90
C CYS A 76 3.40 -18.42 2.77
N GLY A 77 3.32 -19.44 1.91
CA GLY A 77 2.12 -20.28 1.76
C GLY A 77 1.74 -20.98 3.08
N PRO A 78 2.65 -21.81 3.65
CA PRO A 78 2.44 -22.41 4.96
C PRO A 78 2.16 -21.38 6.07
N TRP A 79 2.86 -20.25 6.07
CA TRP A 79 2.64 -19.18 7.05
C TRP A 79 1.22 -18.58 6.97
N LEU A 80 0.69 -18.39 5.77
CA LEU A 80 -0.67 -17.89 5.54
C LEU A 80 -1.76 -18.96 5.69
N GLN A 81 -1.40 -20.24 5.79
CA GLN A 81 -2.36 -21.34 5.84
C GLN A 81 -3.30 -21.22 7.03
N GLY A 82 -2.79 -20.89 8.22
CA GLY A 82 -3.62 -20.68 9.41
C GLY A 82 -4.64 -19.57 9.18
N THR A 83 -4.20 -18.43 8.68
CA THR A 83 -5.06 -17.30 8.32
C THR A 83 -6.12 -17.69 7.28
N ALA A 84 -5.74 -18.43 6.24
CA ALA A 84 -6.66 -18.91 5.20
C ALA A 84 -7.74 -19.84 5.79
N THR A 85 -7.35 -20.78 6.66
CA THR A 85 -8.29 -21.71 7.30
C THR A 85 -9.30 -20.99 8.19
N VAL A 86 -8.88 -19.98 8.95
CA VAL A 86 -9.78 -19.16 9.76
C VAL A 86 -10.82 -18.45 8.89
N PHE A 87 -10.41 -17.87 7.76
CA PHE A 87 -11.35 -17.21 6.84
C PHE A 87 -12.28 -18.19 6.11
N GLN A 88 -11.80 -19.39 5.76
CA GLN A 88 -12.59 -20.41 5.07
C GLN A 88 -13.56 -21.14 5.98
N SER A 89 -13.21 -21.30 7.26
CA SER A 89 -13.99 -22.04 8.25
C SER A 89 -15.34 -21.41 8.60
N GLY A 90 -15.60 -20.18 8.15
CA GLY A 90 -16.81 -19.44 8.50
C GLY A 90 -16.87 -19.03 9.97
N LEU A 91 -15.78 -19.19 10.74
CA LEU A 91 -15.69 -18.74 12.14
C LEU A 91 -15.87 -17.22 12.26
N ILE A 92 -15.49 -16.46 11.22
CA ILE A 92 -15.70 -15.02 11.15
C ILE A 92 -17.09 -14.76 10.56
N GLN A 93 -18.12 -14.97 11.38
CA GLN A 93 -19.52 -14.69 11.02
C GLN A 93 -19.84 -13.19 11.15
N TYR A 94 -19.05 -12.45 11.93
CA TYR A 94 -19.33 -11.05 12.25
C TYR A 94 -18.27 -10.11 11.69
N LEU A 95 -18.72 -9.12 10.90
CA LEU A 95 -17.87 -8.08 10.29
C LEU A 95 -17.10 -7.23 11.31
N ASP A 96 -17.65 -7.10 12.52
CA ASP A 96 -17.05 -6.35 13.62
C ASP A 96 -15.75 -7.01 14.14
N THR A 97 -15.71 -8.34 14.18
CA THR A 97 -14.54 -9.11 14.59
C THR A 97 -13.43 -8.98 13.57
N LEU A 98 -13.78 -9.04 12.29
CA LEU A 98 -12.84 -8.81 11.18
C LEU A 98 -12.29 -7.38 11.19
N ALA A 99 -13.16 -6.39 11.41
CA ALA A 99 -12.74 -4.99 11.55
C ALA A 99 -11.77 -4.81 12.73
N ARG A 100 -12.04 -5.43 13.88
CA ARG A 100 -11.12 -5.41 15.04
C ARG A 100 -9.80 -6.08 14.73
N MET A 101 -9.79 -7.28 14.14
CA MET A 101 -8.57 -7.99 13.76
C MET A 101 -7.68 -7.16 12.83
N PHE A 102 -8.25 -6.57 11.79
CA PHE A 102 -7.49 -5.76 10.83
C PHE A 102 -7.00 -4.44 11.44
N SER A 103 -7.81 -3.84 12.32
CA SER A 103 -7.41 -2.63 13.05
C SER A 103 -6.28 -2.90 14.03
N LEU A 104 -6.25 -4.07 14.69
CA LEU A 104 -5.16 -4.47 15.57
C LEU A 104 -3.88 -4.78 14.79
N ARG A 105 -4.00 -5.39 13.61
CA ARG A 105 -2.85 -5.73 12.75
C ARG A 105 -2.18 -4.49 12.14
N SER A 106 -2.98 -3.55 11.63
CA SER A 106 -2.49 -2.31 11.01
C SER A 106 -3.34 -1.10 11.44
N PRO A 107 -3.10 -0.53 12.65
CA PRO A 107 -3.92 0.54 13.21
C PRO A 107 -3.99 1.79 12.32
N HIS A 108 -2.90 2.14 11.64
CA HIS A 108 -2.84 3.31 10.75
C HIS A 108 -3.66 3.14 9.46
N LEU A 109 -4.05 1.91 9.10
CA LEU A 109 -4.92 1.62 7.95
C LEU A 109 -6.34 1.20 8.37
N SER A 110 -6.64 1.20 9.68
CA SER A 110 -7.92 0.75 10.25
C SER A 110 -9.13 1.42 9.58
N PHE A 111 -9.07 2.74 9.38
CA PHE A 111 -10.16 3.49 8.74
C PHE A 111 -10.35 3.12 7.26
N LEU A 112 -9.28 2.79 6.53
CA LEU A 112 -9.36 2.31 5.15
C LEU A 112 -10.00 0.90 5.12
N TRP A 113 -9.58 0.02 6.03
CA TRP A 113 -10.15 -1.31 6.18
C TRP A 113 -11.62 -1.28 6.58
N LEU A 114 -12.01 -0.39 7.50
CA LEU A 114 -13.40 -0.18 7.86
C LEU A 114 -14.23 0.20 6.63
N GLY A 115 -13.75 1.16 5.84
CA GLY A 115 -14.39 1.53 4.57
C GLY A 115 -14.47 0.37 3.58
N ALA A 116 -13.43 -0.45 3.48
CA ALA A 116 -13.40 -1.64 2.62
C ALA A 116 -14.37 -2.74 3.09
N ILE A 117 -14.56 -2.90 4.40
CA ILE A 117 -15.49 -3.84 5.01
C ILE A 117 -16.93 -3.42 4.73
N ILE A 118 -17.27 -2.17 5.03
CA ILE A 118 -18.60 -1.60 4.77
C ILE A 118 -18.94 -1.68 3.27
N SER A 119 -17.95 -1.44 2.40
CA SER A 119 -18.13 -1.49 0.95
C SER A 119 -18.07 -2.90 0.36
N GLY A 120 -17.85 -3.94 1.18
CA GLY A 120 -17.77 -5.34 0.74
C GLY A 120 -16.47 -5.75 0.01
N LEU A 121 -15.50 -4.85 -0.14
CA LEU A 121 -14.22 -5.08 -0.83
C LEU A 121 -13.36 -6.15 -0.15
N TYR A 122 -13.47 -6.28 1.17
CA TYR A 122 -12.69 -7.26 1.94
C TYR A 122 -12.85 -8.69 1.39
N LYS A 123 -14.01 -9.00 0.79
CA LYS A 123 -14.27 -10.31 0.16
C LYS A 123 -13.26 -10.62 -0.94
N GLY A 124 -12.82 -9.64 -1.73
CA GLY A 124 -11.82 -9.84 -2.78
C GLY A 124 -10.47 -10.27 -2.24
N PHE A 125 -10.11 -9.81 -1.03
CA PHE A 125 -8.87 -10.19 -0.35
C PHE A 125 -8.95 -11.58 0.28
N LEU A 126 -10.14 -12.00 0.73
CA LEU A 126 -10.33 -13.25 1.46
C LEU A 126 -10.78 -14.44 0.60
N ARG A 127 -11.37 -14.18 -0.58
CA ARG A 127 -11.99 -15.22 -1.43
C ARG A 127 -10.97 -16.17 -2.06
N GLY A 128 -9.70 -15.81 -2.16
CA GLY A 128 -8.71 -16.63 -2.83
C GLY A 128 -7.28 -16.44 -2.32
N PRO A 129 -6.40 -17.41 -2.64
CA PRO A 129 -5.00 -17.38 -2.19
C PRO A 129 -4.25 -16.16 -2.72
N GLY A 130 -4.64 -15.60 -3.86
CA GLY A 130 -3.99 -14.41 -4.41
C GLY A 130 -4.12 -13.16 -3.53
N GLY A 131 -5.27 -12.95 -2.88
CA GLY A 131 -5.46 -11.83 -1.96
C GLY A 131 -4.63 -11.97 -0.69
N LEU A 132 -4.57 -13.20 -0.14
CA LEU A 132 -3.77 -13.53 1.04
C LEU A 132 -2.26 -13.50 0.77
N LEU A 133 -1.82 -14.00 -0.38
CA LEU A 133 -0.41 -13.98 -0.79
C LEU A 133 0.09 -12.57 -1.14
N GLY A 134 -0.81 -11.57 -1.15
CA GLY A 134 -0.46 -10.21 -1.51
C GLY A 134 -0.14 -10.06 -3.01
N LEU A 135 -0.77 -10.86 -3.89
CA LEU A 135 -0.64 -10.74 -5.35
C LEU A 135 -1.29 -9.48 -5.93
N ASN A 136 -1.70 -8.55 -5.07
CA ASN A 136 -2.09 -7.23 -5.53
C ASN A 136 -0.85 -6.53 -6.09
N ARG A 137 -1.07 -5.67 -7.10
CA ARG A 137 0.02 -4.84 -7.64
C ARG A 137 0.71 -4.10 -6.50
N ILE A 138 2.00 -4.32 -6.33
CA ILE A 138 2.82 -3.62 -5.33
C ILE A 138 2.93 -2.16 -5.77
N ASP A 139 2.39 -1.25 -4.98
CA ASP A 139 2.49 0.19 -5.23
C ASP A 139 3.33 0.87 -4.15
N ILE A 140 4.58 1.16 -4.52
CA ILE A 140 5.57 1.76 -3.63
C ILE A 140 5.18 3.21 -3.29
N HIS A 141 4.40 3.89 -4.14
CA HIS A 141 4.07 5.30 -3.94
C HIS A 141 3.10 5.48 -2.76
N GLU A 142 1.98 4.76 -2.74
CA GLU A 142 1.04 4.80 -1.62
C GLU A 142 1.63 4.19 -0.36
N ALA A 143 2.46 3.14 -0.50
CA ALA A 143 3.18 2.56 0.62
C ALA A 143 4.10 3.59 1.29
N ALA A 144 4.89 4.33 0.49
CA ALA A 144 5.76 5.39 0.99
C ALA A 144 4.97 6.56 1.62
N TRP A 145 3.84 6.94 1.02
CA TRP A 145 2.97 8.01 1.53
C TRP A 145 2.30 7.67 2.86
N THR A 146 1.90 6.41 3.03
CA THR A 146 1.21 5.93 4.23
C THR A 146 2.15 5.37 5.30
N GLY A 147 3.46 5.29 5.01
CA GLY A 147 4.42 4.63 5.87
C GLY A 147 4.15 3.13 6.02
N THR A 148 3.54 2.50 5.01
CA THR A 148 3.17 1.09 5.03
C THR A 148 4.26 0.26 4.38
N LEU A 149 4.63 -0.84 5.04
CA LEU A 149 5.52 -1.83 4.47
C LEU A 149 4.69 -2.90 3.75
N ILE A 150 4.88 -3.03 2.44
CA ILE A 150 4.11 -3.93 1.57
C ILE A 150 4.96 -4.98 0.87
N SER A 151 6.29 -4.83 0.86
CA SER A 151 7.21 -5.73 0.16
C SER A 151 8.66 -5.56 0.63
N PHE A 152 9.47 -6.61 0.44
CA PHE A 152 10.90 -6.60 0.77
C PHE A 152 11.69 -5.56 -0.03
N ILE A 153 11.12 -5.08 -1.15
CA ILE A 153 11.73 -4.06 -2.00
C ILE A 153 11.93 -2.71 -1.28
N GLN A 154 11.18 -2.49 -0.20
CA GLN A 154 11.28 -1.32 0.65
C GLN A 154 12.35 -1.45 1.73
N ASP A 155 12.92 -2.64 1.94
CA ASP A 155 13.96 -2.86 2.93
C ASP A 155 15.23 -2.07 2.56
N HIS A 156 15.94 -1.61 3.58
CA HIS A 156 17.28 -1.06 3.40
C HIS A 156 18.26 -2.16 2.99
N VAL A 157 19.01 -1.91 1.93
CA VAL A 157 20.14 -2.72 1.52
C VAL A 157 21.40 -2.12 2.13
N PRO A 158 22.00 -2.78 3.15
CA PRO A 158 23.22 -2.28 3.75
C PRO A 158 24.40 -2.41 2.78
N GLN A 159 25.37 -1.52 2.94
CA GLN A 159 26.66 -1.62 2.27
C GLN A 159 27.26 -3.01 2.54
N GLN A 160 27.66 -3.69 1.48
CA GLN A 160 28.35 -4.97 1.58
C GLN A 160 29.86 -4.74 1.75
N PRO A 161 30.55 -5.55 2.57
CA PRO A 161 32.01 -5.52 2.65
C PRO A 161 32.65 -5.72 1.28
N GLU A 162 33.80 -5.09 1.03
CA GLU A 162 34.50 -5.22 -0.26
C GLU A 162 34.84 -6.69 -0.58
N ASN A 163 35.24 -7.44 0.45
CA ASN A 163 35.57 -8.86 0.39
C ASN A 163 34.36 -9.80 0.37
N SER A 164 33.13 -9.28 0.24
CA SER A 164 31.95 -10.14 0.13
C SER A 164 32.02 -10.97 -1.16
N THR A 165 31.91 -12.30 -1.01
CA THR A 165 31.90 -13.26 -2.11
C THR A 165 30.48 -13.49 -2.66
N SER A 166 29.46 -13.19 -1.86
CA SER A 166 28.06 -13.29 -2.26
C SER A 166 27.21 -12.19 -1.62
N ILE A 167 26.01 -12.01 -2.18
CA ILE A 167 24.97 -11.13 -1.65
C ILE A 167 23.66 -11.92 -1.58
N SER A 168 22.79 -11.62 -0.61
CA SER A 168 21.46 -12.25 -0.56
C SER A 168 20.66 -11.90 -1.83
N ARG A 169 19.86 -12.85 -2.34
CA ARG A 169 18.97 -12.59 -3.48
C ARG A 169 17.98 -11.48 -3.17
N ARG A 170 17.57 -11.34 -1.91
CA ARG A 170 16.79 -10.20 -1.43
C ARG A 170 17.46 -8.88 -1.82
N ASN A 171 18.71 -8.69 -1.42
CA ASN A 171 19.45 -7.45 -1.64
C ASN A 171 19.81 -7.25 -3.12
N GLU A 172 20.18 -8.32 -3.83
CA GLU A 172 20.38 -8.28 -5.28
C GLU A 172 19.15 -7.73 -6.00
N PHE A 173 17.98 -8.35 -5.77
CA PHE A 173 16.72 -7.92 -6.39
C PHE A 173 16.34 -6.50 -5.97
N THR A 174 16.56 -6.15 -4.70
CA THR A 174 16.28 -4.79 -4.24
C THR A 174 17.15 -3.77 -4.95
N LEU A 175 18.48 -3.97 -5.00
CA LEU A 175 19.39 -3.09 -5.73
C LEU A 175 19.03 -3.00 -7.21
N ALA A 176 18.74 -4.13 -7.86
CA ALA A 176 18.39 -4.15 -9.27
C ALA A 176 17.09 -3.37 -9.58
N CYS A 177 16.12 -3.40 -8.68
CA CYS A 177 14.91 -2.57 -8.76
C CYS A 177 15.15 -1.08 -8.48
N LEU A 178 16.10 -0.75 -7.61
CA LEU A 178 16.43 0.65 -7.30
C LEU A 178 17.24 1.32 -8.40
N THR A 179 18.12 0.57 -9.08
CA THR A 179 18.91 1.11 -10.19
C THR A 179 18.07 1.32 -11.45
N GLN A 180 16.99 0.53 -11.65
CA GLN A 180 16.06 0.63 -12.78
C GLN A 180 16.68 0.62 -14.19
N ARG A 181 17.96 0.23 -14.32
CA ARG A 181 18.68 0.28 -15.61
C ARG A 181 18.30 -0.87 -16.52
N VAL A 182 17.99 -2.03 -15.94
CA VAL A 182 17.48 -3.18 -16.68
C VAL A 182 15.95 -3.10 -16.75
N ALA A 183 15.40 -3.14 -17.97
CA ALA A 183 13.96 -3.02 -18.21
C ALA A 183 13.10 -4.04 -17.41
N ARG A 184 13.67 -5.21 -17.09
CA ARG A 184 13.02 -6.26 -16.29
C ARG A 184 12.72 -5.83 -14.84
N TYR A 185 13.46 -4.85 -14.31
CA TYR A 185 13.28 -4.32 -12.96
C TYR A 185 12.58 -2.95 -12.93
N ARG A 186 11.97 -2.55 -14.06
CA ARG A 186 11.17 -1.31 -14.14
C ARG A 186 9.95 -1.35 -13.21
N TYR A 187 9.46 -2.55 -12.88
CA TYR A 187 8.31 -2.73 -12.01
C TYR A 187 8.72 -3.49 -10.74
N PRO A 188 8.08 -3.19 -9.60
CA PRO A 188 8.25 -3.99 -8.39
C PRO A 188 7.95 -5.47 -8.64
N PRO A 189 8.47 -6.39 -7.81
CA PRO A 189 8.20 -7.81 -7.96
C PRO A 189 6.70 -8.11 -7.88
N ILE A 190 6.26 -9.20 -8.52
CA ILE A 190 4.87 -9.65 -8.43
C ILE A 190 4.54 -10.13 -7.02
N PHE A 191 5.52 -10.72 -6.33
CA PHE A 191 5.38 -11.23 -4.97
C PHE A 191 6.04 -10.29 -3.97
N PRO A 192 5.39 -9.99 -2.84
CA PRO A 192 5.94 -9.09 -1.81
C PRO A 192 7.01 -9.77 -0.94
N TYR A 193 7.08 -11.10 -0.95
CA TYR A 193 8.00 -11.89 -0.14
C TYR A 193 9.38 -12.04 -0.80
N ALA A 194 10.43 -11.99 0.02
CA ALA A 194 11.80 -12.05 -0.47
C ALA A 194 12.19 -13.43 -1.03
N PRO A 195 13.01 -13.48 -2.09
CA PRO A 195 13.57 -14.72 -2.61
C PRO A 195 14.57 -15.34 -1.62
N LEU A 196 14.69 -16.67 -1.66
CA LEU A 196 15.67 -17.42 -0.89
C LEU A 196 17.08 -17.38 -1.50
N GLY A 197 18.08 -17.57 -0.65
CA GLY A 197 19.46 -17.82 -1.06
C GLY A 197 20.27 -16.55 -1.35
N SER A 198 21.42 -16.77 -1.96
CA SER A 198 22.43 -15.76 -2.30
C SER A 198 22.94 -15.97 -3.72
N THR A 199 23.48 -14.90 -4.29
CA THR A 199 24.12 -14.89 -5.61
C THR A 199 25.57 -14.51 -5.45
N ALA A 200 26.46 -15.20 -6.15
CA ALA A 200 27.89 -14.92 -6.10
C ALA A 200 28.18 -13.56 -6.78
N VAL A 201 29.14 -12.80 -6.27
CA VAL A 201 29.38 -11.41 -6.73
C VAL A 201 29.80 -11.36 -8.20
N GLU A 202 30.49 -12.40 -8.67
CA GLU A 202 30.89 -12.58 -10.07
C GLU A 202 29.70 -12.78 -11.02
N GLU A 203 28.58 -13.33 -10.55
CA GLU A 203 27.37 -13.59 -11.33
C GLU A 203 26.38 -12.41 -11.33
N LEU A 204 26.60 -11.43 -10.45
CA LEU A 204 25.74 -10.26 -10.35
C LEU A 204 25.82 -9.39 -11.60
N ASP A 205 24.69 -8.77 -11.91
CA ASP A 205 24.63 -7.70 -12.90
C ASP A 205 25.64 -6.59 -12.57
N PRO A 206 26.39 -6.05 -13.56
CA PRO A 206 27.40 -5.03 -13.32
C PRO A 206 26.90 -3.81 -12.53
N ASP A 207 25.66 -3.37 -12.75
CA ASP A 207 25.10 -2.24 -12.00
C ASP A 207 24.87 -2.60 -10.54
N VAL A 208 24.35 -3.79 -10.26
CA VAL A 208 24.17 -4.29 -8.89
C VAL A 208 25.52 -4.41 -8.17
N ARG A 209 26.55 -4.87 -8.88
CA ARG A 209 27.92 -4.96 -8.34
C ARG A 209 28.49 -3.60 -7.95
N LEU A 210 28.27 -2.57 -8.76
CA LEU A 210 28.70 -1.20 -8.44
C LEU A 210 28.01 -0.68 -7.18
N HIS A 211 26.71 -0.97 -7.04
CA HIS A 211 25.90 -0.47 -5.93
C HIS A 211 26.04 -1.28 -4.62
N LYS A 212 26.66 -2.48 -4.65
CA LYS A 212 26.89 -3.29 -3.44
C LYS A 212 27.75 -2.56 -2.41
N ALA A 213 28.73 -1.78 -2.87
CA ALA A 213 29.76 -1.14 -2.06
C ALA A 213 29.47 0.34 -1.76
N CYS A 214 28.31 0.86 -2.17
CA CYS A 214 27.96 2.26 -1.94
C CYS A 214 27.95 2.61 -0.43
N PRO A 215 28.65 3.67 -0.01
CA PRO A 215 28.65 4.12 1.38
C PRO A 215 27.25 4.37 1.91
N GLY A 216 26.90 3.78 3.06
CA GLY A 216 25.57 3.92 3.67
C GLY A 216 24.46 3.06 3.05
N GLY A 217 24.76 2.31 1.99
CA GLY A 217 23.80 1.43 1.34
C GLY A 217 22.67 2.16 0.60
N HIS A 218 21.60 1.44 0.28
CA HIS A 218 20.48 1.94 -0.50
C HIS A 218 19.14 1.67 0.19
N ALA A 219 18.25 2.65 0.20
CA ALA A 219 16.87 2.49 0.65
C ALA A 219 15.94 3.44 -0.11
N LEU A 220 14.67 3.08 -0.18
CA LEU A 220 13.63 3.99 -0.64
C LEU A 220 13.33 5.02 0.43
N LYS A 221 13.38 6.29 0.06
CA LYS A 221 12.98 7.41 0.92
C LYS A 221 11.89 8.21 0.25
N PHE A 222 10.78 8.39 0.95
CA PHE A 222 9.74 9.31 0.50
C PHE A 222 10.29 10.74 0.47
N SER A 223 10.09 11.44 -0.66
CA SER A 223 10.56 12.82 -0.86
C SER A 223 9.38 13.78 -0.96
N LYS A 224 8.64 13.73 -2.08
CA LYS A 224 7.47 14.58 -2.32
C LYS A 224 6.55 13.96 -3.37
N ILE A 225 5.29 14.41 -3.38
CA ILE A 225 4.33 14.19 -4.47
C ILE A 225 4.21 15.48 -5.25
N THR A 226 4.18 15.39 -6.58
CA THR A 226 3.96 16.53 -7.47
C THR A 226 2.77 16.24 -8.37
N TRP A 227 1.83 17.17 -8.42
CA TRP A 227 0.73 17.14 -9.37
C TRP A 227 1.12 17.96 -10.59
N PRO A 228 1.32 17.34 -11.77
CA PRO A 228 1.56 18.11 -12.98
C PRO A 228 0.26 18.85 -13.33
N VAL A 229 0.26 20.17 -13.13
CA VAL A 229 -0.81 21.01 -13.66
C VAL A 229 -0.62 21.05 -15.17
N ARG A 230 -1.57 20.51 -15.93
CA ARG A 230 -1.62 20.74 -17.37
C ARG A 230 -1.96 22.21 -17.56
N GLU A 231 -1.00 23.01 -18.04
CA GLU A 231 -1.34 24.32 -18.59
C GLU A 231 -2.20 24.09 -19.84
N GLU A 232 -3.50 24.28 -19.71
CA GLU A 232 -4.35 24.46 -20.88
C GLU A 232 -3.90 25.74 -21.58
N GLY A 233 -3.49 25.59 -22.85
CA GLY A 233 -2.72 26.57 -23.59
C GLY A 233 -3.27 28.00 -23.50
N ARG A 234 -2.50 28.89 -22.87
CA ARG A 234 -2.45 30.28 -23.34
C ARG A 234 -1.82 30.23 -24.72
N LYS A 235 -2.63 30.37 -25.76
CA LYS A 235 -2.15 30.82 -27.07
C LYS A 235 -1.35 32.09 -26.82
N SER A 236 -0.02 32.01 -26.96
CA SER A 236 0.81 33.19 -27.05
C SER A 236 0.38 33.94 -28.31
N THR A 237 -0.44 34.96 -28.16
CA THR A 237 -0.53 36.01 -29.17
C THR A 237 0.86 36.63 -29.23
N LYS A 238 1.61 36.26 -30.27
CA LYS A 238 2.75 37.04 -30.72
C LYS A 238 2.23 38.46 -30.99
N GLN A 239 2.71 39.42 -30.22
CA GLN A 239 2.82 40.80 -30.67
C GLN A 239 4.32 41.09 -30.81
N SER A 240 4.77 41.12 -32.06
CA SER A 240 6.00 41.80 -32.44
C SER A 240 5.69 43.28 -32.63
N PRO A 241 6.65 44.16 -32.36
CA PRO A 241 7.16 45.03 -33.41
C PRO A 241 8.45 44.47 -34.04
#